data_AF-A0A9N9DYU3-F1
#
_entry.id   AF-A0A9N9DYU3-F1
#
_cell.length_a   1.000
_cell.length_b   1.000
_cell.length_c   1.000
_cell.angle_alpha   90.00
_cell.angle_beta   90.00
_cell.angle_gamma   90.00
#
_symmetry.space_group_name_H-M   'P 1'
#
loop_
_entity.id
_entity.type
_entity.pdbx_description
1 polymer ?
#
loop_
_entity_poly.entity_id
_entity_poly.type
_entity_poly.pdbx_seq_one_letter_code
_entity_poly.pdbx_strand_id
1 'polypeptide(L)'
;TYLQRKVNSVKKDLIKYEVLEYVIAYINVIKFQKWELLHTYLLLILHPDDKPMSSNNYDEIVQAEISNSVVNPKTYVTVTT
;
A
#
# COMPACT_ATOMS: atom_id res chain seq x y z
N THR A 1 8.02 -15.82 4.61
CA THR A 1 7.36 -15.22 5.79
C THR A 1 6.00 -14.63 5.41
N TYR A 2 5.07 -14.42 6.35
CA TYR A 2 3.72 -13.89 6.07
C TYR A 2 3.75 -12.60 5.23
N LEU A 3 4.65 -11.67 5.57
CA LEU A 3 4.79 -10.40 4.87
C LEU A 3 5.25 -10.55 3.42
N GLN A 4 6.14 -11.50 3.10
CA GLN A 4 6.50 -11.78 1.71
C GLN A 4 5.28 -12.21 0.88
N ARG A 5 4.41 -13.07 1.43
CA ARG A 5 3.18 -13.49 0.74
C ARG A 5 2.24 -12.31 0.53
N LYS A 6 2.08 -11.46 1.56
CA LYS A 6 1.21 -10.28 1.48
C LYS A 6 1.71 -9.28 0.45
N VAL A 7 3.02 -8.98 0.45
CA VAL A 7 3.66 -8.11 -0.54
C VAL A 7 3.54 -8.68 -1.95
N ASN A 8 3.71 -9.99 -2.13
CA ASN A 8 3.56 -10.62 -3.45
C ASN A 8 2.10 -10.58 -3.94
N SER A 9 1.12 -10.69 -3.04
CA SER A 9 -0.29 -10.50 -3.39
C SER A 9 -0.53 -9.07 -3.88
N VAL A 10 -0.10 -8.08 -3.10
CA VAL A 10 -0.25 -6.66 -3.48
C VAL A 10 0.44 -6.37 -4.80
N LYS A 11 1.66 -6.87 -5.02
CA LYS A 11 2.35 -6.73 -6.32
C LYS A 11 1.59 -7.38 -7.47
N LYS A 12 0.98 -8.54 -7.25
CA LYS A 12 0.17 -9.18 -8.29
C LYS A 12 -1.00 -8.27 -8.67
N ASP A 13 -1.63 -7.65 -7.70
CA ASP A 13 -2.74 -6.75 -7.98
C ASP A 13 -2.29 -5.49 -8.71
N LEU A 14 -1.18 -4.90 -8.28
CA LEU A 14 -0.63 -3.68 -8.89
C LEU A 14 -0.08 -3.90 -10.31
N ILE A 15 0.59 -5.03 -10.55
CA ILE A 15 1.32 -5.26 -11.82
C ILE A 15 0.52 -6.12 -12.80
N LYS A 16 -0.17 -7.16 -12.31
CA LYS A 16 -0.91 -8.08 -13.20
C LYS A 16 -2.32 -7.58 -13.50
N TYR A 17 -2.97 -6.97 -12.52
CA TYR A 17 -4.33 -6.44 -12.69
C TYR A 17 -4.34 -4.93 -12.95
N GLU A 18 -3.16 -4.30 -13.02
CA GLU A 18 -2.98 -2.89 -13.40
C GLU A 18 -3.95 -1.96 -12.65
N VAL A 19 -4.14 -2.21 -11.35
CA VAL A 19 -5.08 -1.46 -10.51
C VAL A 19 -4.71 0.02 -10.42
N LEU A 20 -3.42 0.35 -10.61
CA LEU A 20 -2.89 1.71 -10.69
C LEU A 20 -2.43 2.05 -12.11
N GLU A 21 -3.07 1.47 -13.13
CA GLU A 21 -2.73 1.65 -14.54
C GLU A 21 -1.32 1.10 -14.88
N TYR A 22 -0.58 1.73 -15.80
CA TYR A 22 0.68 1.19 -16.31
C TYR A 22 1.87 1.49 -15.39
N VAL A 23 2.30 0.44 -14.68
CA VAL A 23 3.52 0.47 -13.86
C VAL A 23 4.75 0.13 -14.70
N ILE A 24 5.59 1.12 -15.00
CA ILE A 24 6.85 0.95 -15.75
C ILE A 24 7.86 0.09 -14.97
N ALA A 25 8.00 0.36 -13.68
CA ALA A 25 8.98 -0.31 -12.83
C ALA A 25 8.58 -0.27 -11.36
N TYR A 26 9.13 -1.18 -10.57
CA TYR A 26 8.95 -1.17 -9.13
C TYR A 26 10.22 -1.61 -8.39
N ILE A 27 10.38 -1.11 -7.17
CA ILE A 27 11.44 -1.53 -6.24
C ILE A 27 10.77 -1.99 -4.96
N ASN A 28 11.17 -3.15 -4.44
CA ASN A 28 10.61 -3.70 -3.22
C ASN A 28 11.71 -4.16 -2.26
N VAL A 29 11.68 -3.62 -1.04
CA VAL A 29 12.67 -3.91 -0.01
C VAL A 29 11.96 -4.27 1.28
N ILE A 30 12.27 -5.45 1.82
CA ILE A 30 11.78 -5.89 3.12
C ILE A 30 12.90 -5.67 4.15
N LYS A 31 12.66 -4.84 5.16
CA LYS A 31 13.62 -4.53 6.22
C LYS A 31 13.02 -4.82 7.59
N PHE A 32 13.84 -5.34 8.50
CA PHE A 32 13.52 -5.30 9.91
C PHE A 32 13.72 -3.88 10.42
N GLN A 33 12.66 -3.28 10.95
CA GLN A 33 12.77 -2.01 11.67
C GLN A 33 13.33 -2.28 13.07
N LYS A 34 13.85 -1.25 13.76
CA LYS A 34 14.60 -1.35 15.03
C LYS A 34 13.87 -2.02 16.23
N TRP A 35 12.67 -2.56 16.04
CA TRP A 35 11.82 -3.16 17.07
C TRP A 35 11.07 -4.40 16.53
N GLU A 36 11.78 -5.31 15.86
CA GLU A 36 11.30 -6.62 15.34
C GLU A 36 10.16 -6.59 14.31
N LEU A 37 9.62 -5.42 13.98
CA LEU A 37 8.60 -5.30 12.96
C LEU A 37 9.24 -5.36 11.58
N LEU A 38 8.84 -6.38 10.83
CA LEU A 38 9.25 -6.55 9.45
C LEU A 38 8.41 -5.58 8.60
N HIS A 39 9.07 -4.56 8.06
CA HIS A 39 8.47 -3.50 7.26
C HIS A 39 8.84 -3.72 5.80
N THR A 40 7.97 -3.30 4.88
CA THR A 40 8.26 -3.34 3.45
C THR A 40 8.14 -1.95 2.83
N TYR A 41 9.15 -1.56 2.05
CA TYR A 41 9.10 -0.41 1.16
C TYR A 41 8.79 -0.90 -0.24
N LEU A 42 7.71 -0.40 -0.83
CA LEU A 42 7.35 -0.65 -2.23
C LEU A 42 7.27 0.71 -2.94
N LEU A 43 8.19 0.94 -3.87
CA LEU A 43 8.19 2.11 -4.74
C LEU A 43 7.67 1.67 -6.11
N LEU A 44 6.68 2.39 -6.64
CA LEU A 44 6.13 2.20 -7.97
C LEU A 44 6.51 3.39 -8.86
N ILE A 45 6.88 3.10 -10.09
CA ILE A 45 7.18 4.09 -11.13
C ILE A 45 6.11 3.89 -12.20
N LEU A 46 5.15 4.82 -12.25
CA LEU A 46 4.03 4.84 -13.19
C LEU A 46 4.43 5.50 -14.51
N HIS A 47 3.66 5.22 -15.57
CA HIS A 47 3.72 6.00 -16.80
C HIS A 47 3.50 7.48 -16.51
N PRO A 48 4.17 8.41 -17.22
CA PRO A 48 3.93 9.84 -17.05
C PRO A 48 2.46 10.24 -17.24
N ASP A 49 1.77 9.61 -18.19
CA ASP A 49 0.36 9.90 -18.51
C ASP A 49 -0.61 9.38 -17.43
N ASP A 50 -0.21 8.31 -16.74
CA ASP A 50 -0.98 7.63 -15.69
C ASP A 50 -0.63 8.18 -14.29
N LYS A 51 0.29 9.14 -14.23
CA LYS A 51 0.77 9.68 -12.97
C LYS A 51 -0.27 10.67 -12.42
N PRO A 52 -0.73 10.51 -11.16
CA PRO A 52 -1.56 11.52 -10.53
C PRO A 52 -0.84 12.88 -10.47
N MET A 53 -1.48 13.90 -11.03
CA MET A 53 -0.93 15.26 -11.19
C MET A 53 -1.40 16.24 -10.12
N SER A 54 -2.46 15.91 -9.38
CA SER A 54 -3.01 16.74 -8.29
C SER A 54 -3.10 15.98 -6.98
N SER A 55 -3.11 16.70 -5.86
CA SER A 55 -3.27 16.10 -4.52
C SER A 55 -4.54 15.25 -4.41
N ASN A 56 -5.65 15.72 -4.98
CA ASN A 56 -6.92 15.00 -4.92
C ASN A 56 -6.85 13.64 -5.63
N ASN A 57 -6.11 13.56 -6.75
CA ASN A 57 -5.92 12.27 -7.43
C ASN A 57 -5.09 11.30 -6.59
N TYR A 58 -4.11 11.80 -5.82
CA TYR A 58 -3.40 10.95 -4.87
C TYR A 58 -4.33 10.48 -3.75
N ASP A 59 -5.18 11.36 -3.24
CA ASP A 59 -6.14 11.02 -2.19
C ASP A 59 -7.18 10.00 -2.66
N GLU A 60 -7.50 9.91 -3.94
CA GLU A 60 -8.38 8.84 -4.48
C GLU A 60 -7.69 7.47 -4.50
N ILE A 61 -6.37 7.46 -4.68
CA ILE A 61 -5.57 6.23 -4.86
C ILE A 61 -5.02 5.72 -3.52
N VAL A 62 -4.55 6.64 -2.67
CA VAL A 62 -3.87 6.34 -1.40
C VAL A 62 -4.74 6.85 -0.26
N GLN A 63 -5.62 5.99 0.23
CA GLN A 63 -6.47 6.29 1.39
C GLN A 63 -6.10 5.41 2.57
N ALA A 64 -6.08 6.02 3.76
CA ALA A 64 -6.06 5.28 5.00
C ALA A 64 -7.50 4.95 5.39
N GLU A 65 -7.92 3.70 5.22
CA GLU A 65 -9.21 3.25 5.72
C GLU A 65 -9.15 3.12 7.25
N ILE A 66 -10.01 3.86 7.94
CA ILE A 66 -10.23 3.68 9.37
C ILE A 66 -11.08 2.43 9.55
N SER A 67 -10.57 1.47 10.33
CA SER A 67 -11.30 0.23 10.62
C SER A 67 -12.70 0.49 11.14
N ASN A 68 -13.69 -0.27 10.70
CA ASN A 68 -15.07 -0.12 11.19
C ASN A 68 -15.17 -0.39 12.70
N SER A 69 -15.85 0.49 13.44
CA SER A 69 -15.98 0.44 14.90
C SER A 69 -16.78 -0.76 15.43
N VAL A 70 -17.65 -1.36 14.61
CA VAL A 70 -18.45 -2.53 14.96
C VAL A 70 -17.73 -3.82 14.56
N VAL A 71 -17.15 -3.87 13.37
CA VAL A 71 -16.49 -5.09 12.83
C VAL A 71 -15.11 -5.29 13.44
N ASN A 72 -14.37 -4.21 13.70
CA ASN A 72 -13.02 -4.29 14.28
C ASN A 72 -12.78 -3.16 15.30
N PRO A 73 -13.48 -3.20 16.45
CA PRO A 73 -13.46 -2.13 17.46
C PRO A 73 -12.06 -1.85 18.01
N LYS A 74 -11.22 -2.87 18.16
CA LYS A 74 -9.87 -2.72 18.71
C LYS A 74 -9.01 -1.80 17.83
N THR A 75 -8.98 -2.07 16.53
CA THR A 75 -8.20 -1.24 15.59
C THR A 75 -8.77 0.16 15.43
N TYR A 76 -10.10 0.33 15.51
CA TYR A 76 -10.74 1.64 15.46
C TYR A 76 -10.31 2.52 16.64
N VAL A 77 -10.35 1.98 17.87
CA VAL A 77 -9.93 2.71 19.07
C VAL A 77 -8.46 3.11 18.99
N THR A 78 -7.58 2.23 18.49
CA THR A 78 -6.13 2.53 18.34
C THR A 78 -5.83 3.71 17.42
N VAL A 79 -6.65 3.96 16.40
CA VAL A 79 -6.43 5.08 15.47
C VAL A 79 -7.20 6.36 15.84
N THR A 80 -8.15 6.27 16.77
CA THR A 80 -9.02 7.41 17.16
C THR A 80 -8.64 8.02 18.51
N THR A 81 -7.88 7.30 19.34
CA THR A 81 -7.40 7.74 20.66
C THR A 81 -5.97 8.24 20.58
#